data_AF-A0A5C2S3J5-F1
#
_entry.id   AF-A0A5C2S3J5-F1
#
_cell.length_a   1.000
_cell.length_b   1.000
_cell.length_c   1.000
_cell.angle_alpha   90.00
_cell.angle_beta   90.00
_cell.angle_gamma   90.00
#
_symmetry.space_group_name_H-M   'P 1'
#
loop_
_entity.id
_entity.type
_entity.pdbx_description
1 polymer ?
#
loop_
_entity_poly.entity_id
_entity_poly.type
_entity_poly.pdbx_seq_one_letter_code
_entity_poly.pdbx_strand_id
1 'polypeptide(L)' 'LNVMLTRCKAGMVLVTKRIFLHNAGQKTLLGKLAKHWEDRVGMQVAWADAMEVADGRVSLPGA' A
#
# COMPACT_ATOMS: atom_id res chain seq x y z
N LEU A 1 12.84 5.17 5.19
CA LEU A 1 11.80 4.14 4.98
C LEU A 1 12.33 2.71 4.86
N ASN A 2 13.58 2.47 4.44
CA ASN A 2 14.12 1.11 4.28
C ASN A 2 14.05 0.25 5.57
N VAL A 3 14.30 0.86 6.73
CA VAL A 3 14.19 0.16 8.02
C VAL A 3 12.75 -0.26 8.30
N MET A 4 11.74 0.60 8.08
CA MET A 4 10.35 0.22 8.38
C MET A 4 9.88 -0.96 7.51
N LEU A 5 10.16 -0.91 6.20
CA LEU A 5 9.74 -1.90 5.20
C LEU A 5 10.31 -3.31 5.41
N THR A 6 11.36 -3.46 6.22
CA THR A 6 12.07 -4.73 6.42
C THR A 6 11.79 -5.40 7.77
N ARG A 7 10.91 -4.82 8.61
CA ARG A 7 10.64 -5.34 9.98
C ARG A 7 9.48 -6.33 10.05
N CYS A 8 8.65 -6.40 9.02
CA CYS A 8 7.48 -7.28 9.00
C CYS A 8 7.85 -8.68 8.50
N LYS A 9 7.45 -9.72 9.23
CA LYS A 9 7.74 -11.12 8.89
C LYS A 9 6.65 -11.80 8.06
N ALA A 10 5.38 -11.46 8.29
CA ALA A 10 4.23 -12.07 7.60
C ALA A 10 3.69 -11.18 6.46
N GLY A 11 3.62 -9.87 6.70
CA GLY A 11 3.23 -8.88 5.70
C GLY A 11 3.07 -7.51 6.34
N MET A 12 2.83 -6.50 5.51
CA MET A 12 2.73 -5.10 5.92
C MET A 12 1.52 -4.44 5.27
N VAL A 13 0.77 -3.68 6.07
CA VAL A 13 -0.29 -2.79 5.59
C VAL A 13 0.20 -1.34 5.68
N LEU A 14 0.11 -0.61 4.58
CA LEU A 14 0.51 0.79 4.49
C LEU A 14 -0.73 1.66 4.29
N VAL A 15 -1.04 2.49 5.27
CA VAL A 15 -2.18 3.42 5.22
C VAL A 15 -1.71 4.78 4.71
N THR A 16 -2.26 5.23 3.59
CA THR A 16 -1.88 6.52 2.98
C THR A 16 -3.00 7.07 2.09
N LYS A 17 -2.92 8.36 1.77
CA LYS A 17 -3.79 8.95 0.75
C LYS A 17 -3.21 8.69 -0.62
N ARG A 18 -3.97 8.00 -1.48
CA ARG A 18 -3.58 7.71 -2.86
C ARG A 18 -3.12 8.95 -3.63
N ILE A 19 -3.89 10.02 -3.53
CA ILE A 19 -3.58 11.30 -4.20
C ILE A 19 -2.22 11.87 -3.79
N PHE A 20 -1.77 11.64 -2.55
CA PHE A 20 -0.46 12.10 -2.11
C PHE A 20 0.66 11.33 -2.82
N LEU A 21 0.54 10.00 -2.93
CA LEU A 21 1.56 9.17 -3.60
C LEU A 21 1.59 9.33 -5.11
N HIS A 22 0.50 9.76 -5.74
CA HIS A 22 0.48 10.13 -7.16
C HIS A 22 0.94 11.55 -7.45
N ASN A 23 1.14 12.39 -6.42
CA ASN A 23 1.58 13.77 -6.57
C ASN A 23 2.89 14.03 -5.80
N ALA A 24 2.83 14.83 -4.73
CA ALA A 24 4.01 15.27 -3.97
C ALA A 24 4.87 14.10 -3.45
N GLY A 25 4.24 12.96 -3.15
CA GLY A 25 4.88 11.76 -2.65
C GLY A 25 5.48 10.83 -3.73
N GLN A 26 5.28 11.09 -5.02
CA GLN A 26 5.60 10.12 -6.09
C GLN A 26 7.08 9.70 -6.14
N LYS A 27 7.99 10.61 -5.81
CA LYS A 27 9.44 10.36 -5.85
C LYS A 27 9.96 9.67 -4.58
N THR A 28 9.13 9.58 -3.53
CA THR A 28 9.49 8.87 -2.30
C THR A 28 9.58 7.36 -2.53
N LEU A 29 10.22 6.63 -1.62
CA LEU A 29 10.25 5.17 -1.70
C LEU A 29 8.84 4.57 -1.69
N LEU A 30 7.91 5.17 -0.91
CA LEU A 30 6.52 4.71 -0.84
C LEU A 30 5.78 4.95 -2.16
N GLY A 31 6.00 6.11 -2.80
CA GLY A 31 5.44 6.42 -4.12
C GLY A 31 5.94 5.46 -5.20
N LYS A 32 7.24 5.15 -5.20
CA LYS A 32 7.83 4.15 -6.11
C LYS A 32 7.30 2.74 -5.85
N LEU A 33 7.12 2.36 -4.59
CA LEU A 33 6.55 1.06 -4.21
C LEU A 33 5.10 0.94 -4.67
N ALA A 34 4.28 1.98 -4.45
CA ALA A 34 2.89 2.01 -4.90
C ALA A 34 2.82 1.86 -6.43
N LYS A 35 3.62 2.64 -7.18
CA LYS A 35 3.71 2.52 -8.64
C LYS A 35 4.12 1.11 -9.08
N HIS A 36 5.13 0.51 -8.45
CA HIS A 36 5.57 -0.85 -8.78
C HIS A 36 4.43 -1.88 -8.67
N TRP A 37 3.60 -1.80 -7.62
CA TRP A 37 2.47 -2.70 -7.46
C TRP A 37 1.31 -2.37 -8.40
N GLU A 38 1.01 -1.09 -8.62
CA GLU A 38 0.02 -0.66 -9.62
C GLU A 38 0.36 -1.19 -11.02
N ASP A 39 1.63 -1.10 -11.42
CA ASP A 39 2.12 -1.60 -12.71
C ASP A 39 2.05 -3.13 -12.80
N ARG A 40 2.14 -3.85 -11.67
CA ARG A 40 2.20 -5.32 -11.63
C ARG A 40 0.84 -6.01 -11.53
N VAL A 41 -0.07 -5.49 -10.70
CA VAL A 41 -1.37 -6.12 -10.40
C VAL A 41 -2.56 -5.23 -10.76
N GLY A 42 -2.32 -4.02 -11.24
CA GLY A 42 -3.36 -3.05 -11.57
C GLY A 42 -3.82 -2.23 -10.36
N MET A 43 -4.42 -1.07 -10.65
CA MET A 43 -4.88 -0.10 -9.65
C MET A 43 -5.90 -0.65 -8.64
N GLN A 44 -6.80 -1.55 -9.06
CA GLN A 44 -7.88 -2.04 -8.21
C GLN A 44 -7.41 -3.07 -7.17
N VAL A 45 -6.32 -3.79 -7.48
CA VAL A 45 -5.77 -4.81 -6.59
C VAL A 45 -4.66 -4.23 -5.70
N ALA A 46 -3.91 -3.25 -6.20
CA ALA A 46 -2.82 -2.62 -5.45
C ALA A 46 -3.30 -1.73 -4.28
N TRP A 47 -4.59 -1.37 -4.24
CA TRP A 47 -5.18 -0.50 -3.24
C TRP A 47 -6.40 -1.15 -2.62
N ALA A 48 -6.55 -0.98 -1.31
CA ALA A 48 -7.75 -1.34 -0.58
C ALA A 48 -8.44 -0.09 -0.05
N ASP A 49 -9.77 -0.07 -0.05
CA ASP A 49 -10.53 1.00 0.58
C ASP A 49 -10.45 0.87 2.11
N ALA A 50 -10.24 2.00 2.79
CA ALA A 50 -10.05 2.02 4.24
C ALA A 50 -11.31 1.58 5.00
N MET A 51 -12.50 1.83 4.45
CA MET A 51 -13.76 1.37 5.06
C MET A 51 -13.95 -0.13 4.86
N GLU A 52 -13.57 -0.69 3.70
CA GLU A 52 -13.63 -2.15 3.50
C GLU A 52 -12.66 -2.89 4.43
N VAL A 53 -11.51 -2.27 4.73
CA VAL A 53 -10.57 -2.76 5.75
C VAL A 53 -11.21 -2.71 7.14
N ALA A 54 -11.88 -1.60 7.49
CA ALA A 54 -12.55 -1.46 8.79
C ALA A 54 -13.72 -2.45 8.95
N ASP A 55 -14.43 -2.75 7.86
CA ASP A 55 -15.53 -3.71 7.81
C ASP A 55 -15.06 -5.18 7.76
N GLY A 56 -13.75 -5.43 7.73
CA GLY A 56 -13.17 -6.79 7.67
C GLY A 56 -13.43 -7.51 6.34
N ARG A 57 -13.68 -6.76 5.26
CA ARG A 57 -14.00 -7.31 3.92
C ARG A 57 -12.78 -7.50 3.03
N VAL A 58 -11.61 -7.03 3.47
CA VAL A 58 -10.35 -7.13 2.73
C VAL A 58 -9.51 -8.26 3.32
N SER A 59 -8.96 -9.12 2.46
CA SER A 59 -7.96 -10.11 2.87
C SER A 59 -6.63 -9.41 3.14
N LEU A 60 -6.27 -9.30 4.42
CA LEU A 60 -5.04 -8.67 4.88
C LEU A 60 -3.96 -9.71 5.17
N PRO A 61 -2.67 -9.34 5.09
CA PRO A 61 -1.60 -10.26 5.44
C PRO A 61 -1.73 -10.71 6.91
N GLY A 62 -1.94 -12.01 7.12
CA GLY A 62 -2.04 -12.63 8.45
C GLY A 62 -3.44 -12.66 9.06
N ALA A 63 -4.48 -12.27 8.30
CA ALA A 63 -5.89 -12.42 8.67
C ALA A 63 -6.52 -13.67 8.04
#